data_AF-A0A077Z9N9-F1
#
_entry.id   AF-A0A077Z9N9-F1
#
_cell.length_a   1.000
_cell.length_b   1.000
_cell.length_c   1.000
_cell.angle_alpha   90.00
_cell.angle_beta   90.00
_cell.angle_gamma   90.00
#
_symmetry.space_group_name_H-M   'P 1'
#
loop_
_entity.id
_entity.type
_entity.pdbx_description
1 polymer ?
#
loop_
_entity_poly.entity_id
_entity_poly.type
_entity_poly.pdbx_seq_one_letter_code
_entity_poly.pdbx_strand_id
1 'polypeptide(L)'
;MLDNGAFAGFADILDWLSDCGCSIKRMIANYLLDKEAYQDFLKFPKEYDVGTSYTMLGLLGMFYEEALNTLSPIYAFHELEVYDCLDLYAPLNHCTLLEETMFWMVKFEFPQRIVNILLNLLTEPEFKVAFGVSYAEHYGHLARVLAKQQSNETVYNRVVHISVQLFSNEPLVVSLVNEHALLRRVVFSLHSMVRYCLVSSTIQSSSSLAPQVVDCRSPIMDNHNYWAVALDLHSLLSSFSLSVMFLRDPVVLDVWMRMTMNFQGMNLNLRELKKHVDFESRTYSVSFTAELELFSITVSSMLHHLRDKLPQLELCFHYPLHRMYAAFMRRGFSLGMKLLVPAESFLRTLALHPLQIQVKLCLIVIR
;
A
#
# COMPACT_ATOMS: atom_id res chain seq x y z
N MET A 1 16.80 -7.75 23.36
CA MET A 1 16.10 -7.87 22.07
C MET A 1 15.30 -9.16 22.12
N LEU A 2 13.96 -9.08 22.09
CA LEU A 2 13.15 -10.22 21.68
C LEU A 2 13.64 -10.64 20.29
N ASP A 3 14.28 -11.80 20.21
CA ASP A 3 14.71 -12.35 18.94
C ASP A 3 13.52 -13.02 18.24
N ASN A 4 13.70 -13.37 16.97
CA ASN A 4 12.71 -14.13 16.21
C ASN A 4 12.37 -15.49 16.90
N GLY A 5 13.23 -15.98 17.81
CA GLY A 5 13.05 -17.22 18.55
C GLY A 5 11.91 -17.15 19.57
N ALA A 6 11.80 -16.08 20.35
CA ALA A 6 10.70 -15.91 21.29
C ALA A 6 9.32 -15.83 20.58
N PHE A 7 9.25 -15.11 19.45
CA PHE A 7 8.04 -15.05 18.63
C PHE A 7 7.73 -16.39 17.94
N ALA A 8 8.75 -17.15 17.56
CA ALA A 8 8.59 -18.52 17.08
C ALA A 8 8.02 -19.46 18.16
N GLY A 9 8.47 -19.32 19.42
CA GLY A 9 7.92 -20.08 20.55
C GLY A 9 6.45 -19.74 20.83
N PHE A 10 6.05 -18.48 20.66
CA PHE A 10 4.64 -18.09 20.69
C PHE A 10 3.84 -18.77 19.56
N ALA A 11 4.41 -18.82 18.35
CA ALA A 11 3.81 -19.55 17.24
C ALA A 11 3.65 -21.06 17.54
N ASP A 12 4.62 -21.68 18.21
CA ASP A 12 4.55 -23.09 18.64
C ASP A 12 3.35 -23.37 19.55
N ILE A 13 3.12 -22.49 20.53
CA ILE A 13 1.98 -22.62 21.46
C ILE A 13 0.66 -22.45 20.71
N LEU A 14 0.56 -21.43 19.85
CA LEU A 14 -0.66 -21.16 19.10
C LEU A 14 -1.00 -22.26 18.08
N ASP A 15 -0.01 -22.80 17.38
CA ASP A 15 -0.19 -23.93 16.46
C ASP A 15 -0.72 -25.14 17.21
N TRP A 16 -0.06 -25.52 18.33
CA TRP A 16 -0.49 -26.63 19.16
C TRP A 16 -1.93 -26.47 19.68
N LEU A 17 -2.31 -25.26 20.09
CA LEU A 17 -3.68 -24.98 20.52
C LEU A 17 -4.67 -25.02 19.36
N SER A 18 -4.33 -24.46 18.20
CA SER A 18 -5.22 -24.42 17.02
C SER A 18 -5.59 -25.82 16.52
N ASP A 19 -4.69 -26.79 16.67
CA ASP A 19 -4.93 -28.20 16.31
C ASP A 19 -5.90 -28.93 17.25
N CYS A 20 -6.16 -28.39 18.44
CA CYS A 20 -7.09 -28.98 19.42
C CYS A 20 -8.58 -28.79 19.08
N GLY A 21 -8.92 -28.14 17.95
CA GLY A 21 -10.28 -28.06 17.41
C GLY A 21 -10.98 -26.71 17.57
N CYS A 22 -12.23 -26.62 17.10
CA CYS A 22 -12.96 -25.35 16.95
C CYS A 22 -13.15 -24.58 18.27
N SER A 23 -13.42 -25.27 19.38
CA SER A 23 -13.59 -24.62 20.69
C SER A 23 -12.31 -23.93 21.15
N ILE A 24 -11.14 -24.52 20.87
CA ILE A 24 -9.85 -23.93 21.22
C ILE A 24 -9.54 -22.76 20.29
N LYS A 25 -9.85 -22.84 18.99
CA LYS A 25 -9.74 -21.69 18.08
C LYS A 25 -10.53 -20.48 18.57
N ARG A 26 -11.78 -20.67 18.99
CA ARG A 26 -12.58 -19.59 19.59
C ARG A 26 -11.96 -19.04 20.87
N MET A 27 -11.42 -19.90 21.72
CA MET A 27 -10.73 -19.48 22.94
C MET A 27 -9.49 -18.63 22.62
N ILE A 28 -8.66 -19.05 21.65
CA ILE A 28 -7.51 -18.28 21.18
C ILE A 28 -7.97 -16.92 20.65
N ALA A 29 -8.97 -16.91 19.77
CA ALA A 29 -9.51 -15.69 19.19
C ALA A 29 -9.97 -14.72 20.28
N ASN A 30 -10.76 -15.18 21.26
CA ASN A 30 -11.21 -14.35 22.36
C ASN A 30 -10.06 -13.83 23.22
N TYR A 31 -9.06 -14.66 23.52
CA TYR A 31 -7.92 -14.26 24.33
C TYR A 31 -7.02 -13.24 23.63
N LEU A 32 -6.86 -13.35 22.32
CA LEU A 32 -6.13 -12.36 21.51
C LEU A 32 -6.81 -10.99 21.53
N LEU A 33 -8.12 -10.92 21.79
CA LEU A 33 -8.91 -9.70 21.87
C LEU A 33 -9.16 -9.19 23.30
N ASP A 34 -8.79 -9.99 24.31
CA ASP A 34 -9.09 -9.68 25.70
C ASP A 34 -8.18 -8.56 26.22
N LYS A 35 -8.78 -7.37 26.37
CA LYS A 35 -8.11 -6.16 26.85
C LYS A 35 -7.69 -6.28 28.32
N GLU A 36 -8.47 -6.97 29.14
CA GLU A 36 -8.17 -7.14 30.57
C GLU A 36 -6.98 -8.08 30.72
N ALA A 37 -7.00 -9.22 30.01
CA ALA A 37 -5.87 -10.14 29.98
C ALA A 37 -4.59 -9.46 29.48
N TYR A 38 -4.69 -8.67 28.40
CA TYR A 38 -3.54 -7.91 27.88
C TYR A 38 -2.99 -6.90 28.90
N GLN A 39 -3.86 -6.13 29.55
CA GLN A 39 -3.45 -5.20 30.60
C GLN A 39 -2.83 -5.92 31.80
N ASP A 40 -3.35 -7.09 32.18
CA ASP A 40 -2.81 -7.86 33.29
C ASP A 40 -1.41 -8.40 32.98
N PHE A 41 -1.14 -8.80 31.73
CA PHE A 41 0.23 -9.10 31.28
C PHE A 41 1.18 -7.91 31.41
N LEU A 42 0.70 -6.70 31.13
CA LEU A 42 1.49 -5.46 31.26
C LEU A 42 1.64 -5.00 32.73
N LYS A 43 0.71 -5.35 33.61
CA LYS A 43 0.72 -5.00 35.06
C LYS A 43 1.67 -5.85 35.89
N PHE A 44 2.06 -7.05 35.42
CA PHE A 44 3.03 -7.87 36.15
C PHE A 44 4.28 -7.05 36.50
N PRO A 45 4.75 -7.07 37.76
CA PRO A 45 5.17 -5.83 38.42
C PRO A 45 6.42 -5.22 37.79
N LYS A 46 6.30 -3.94 37.43
CA LYS A 46 7.40 -2.96 37.42
C LYS A 46 7.84 -2.59 38.84
N GLU A 47 7.09 -3.01 39.87
CA GLU A 47 7.34 -2.65 41.27
C GLU A 47 8.61 -3.32 41.79
N TYR A 48 9.64 -2.47 41.88
CA TYR A 48 10.88 -2.62 42.61
C TYR A 48 10.64 -3.22 44.00
N ASP A 49 11.09 -4.46 44.21
CA ASP A 49 11.76 -4.78 45.46
C ASP A 49 13.26 -4.72 45.18
N VAL A 50 14.01 -4.02 46.04
CA VAL A 50 15.41 -3.56 45.80
C VAL A 50 16.43 -4.71 45.91
N GLY A 51 16.14 -5.84 45.28
CA GLY A 51 16.97 -7.05 45.34
C GLY A 51 16.57 -8.17 44.38
N THR A 52 15.45 -8.05 43.65
CA THR A 52 15.06 -9.08 42.66
C THR A 52 15.34 -8.61 41.24
N SER A 53 16.13 -9.42 40.53
CA SER A 53 16.34 -9.33 39.08
C SER A 53 15.00 -9.08 38.38
N TYR A 54 15.01 -8.25 37.32
CA TYR A 54 13.83 -7.97 36.49
C TYR A 54 12.97 -9.22 36.34
N THR A 55 11.67 -9.12 36.62
CA THR A 55 10.75 -10.19 36.24
C THR A 55 10.83 -10.36 34.72
N MET A 56 10.77 -11.60 34.23
CA MET A 56 10.86 -11.89 32.79
C MET A 56 9.84 -11.06 31.99
N LEU A 57 8.64 -10.85 32.54
CA LEU A 57 7.58 -10.01 31.99
C LEU A 57 7.96 -8.52 31.92
N GLY A 58 8.59 -7.96 32.95
CA GLY A 58 9.06 -6.57 32.94
C GLY A 58 10.12 -6.32 31.85
N LEU A 59 11.04 -7.28 31.64
CA LEU A 59 12.01 -7.21 30.53
C LEU A 59 11.32 -7.26 29.17
N LEU A 60 10.31 -8.13 29.01
CA LEU A 60 9.54 -8.24 27.77
C LEU A 60 8.83 -6.92 27.43
N GLY A 61 8.18 -6.29 28.41
CA GLY A 61 7.55 -4.98 28.25
C GLY A 61 8.54 -3.89 27.83
N MET A 62 9.73 -3.84 28.44
CA MET A 62 10.78 -2.90 28.03
C MET A 62 11.26 -3.14 26.59
N PHE A 63 11.46 -4.40 26.20
CA PHE A 63 11.87 -4.74 24.84
C PHE A 63 10.80 -4.42 23.80
N TYR A 64 9.54 -4.55 24.18
CA TYR A 64 8.41 -4.18 23.33
C TYR A 64 8.34 -2.66 23.12
N GLU A 65 8.45 -1.85 24.18
CA GLU A 65 8.51 -0.38 24.08
C GLU A 65 9.71 0.11 23.25
N GLU A 66 10.88 -0.51 23.44
CA GLU A 66 12.05 -0.22 22.61
C GLU A 66 11.79 -0.60 21.15
N ALA A 67 11.16 -1.75 20.90
CA ALA A 67 10.83 -2.21 19.56
C ALA A 67 9.84 -1.28 18.84
N LEU A 68 8.81 -0.76 19.53
CA LEU A 68 7.84 0.18 18.94
C LEU A 68 8.53 1.40 18.31
N ASN A 69 9.58 1.91 18.95
CA ASN A 69 10.35 3.05 18.45
C ASN A 69 11.19 2.75 17.19
N THR A 70 11.40 1.48 16.85
CA THR A 70 12.22 1.08 15.69
C THR A 70 11.44 0.98 14.38
N LEU A 71 10.11 0.96 14.42
CA LEU A 71 9.26 0.70 13.26
C LEU A 71 8.35 1.90 12.97
N SER A 72 8.86 2.87 12.21
CA SER A 72 8.07 4.00 11.74
C SER A 72 7.24 3.65 10.49
N PRO A 73 6.12 4.37 10.24
CA PRO A 73 5.36 4.20 9.01
C PRO A 73 6.18 4.71 7.81
N ILE A 74 5.77 4.33 6.59
CA ILE A 74 6.47 4.73 5.36
C ILE A 74 6.32 6.21 5.02
N TYR A 75 5.26 6.85 5.50
CA TYR A 75 4.97 8.26 5.26
C TYR A 75 5.94 9.14 6.03
N ALA A 76 6.33 10.27 5.44
CA ALA A 76 6.99 11.34 6.18
C ALA A 76 5.95 12.31 6.74
N PHE A 77 6.23 12.88 7.92
CA PHE A 77 5.34 13.83 8.61
C PHE A 77 4.80 14.94 7.68
N HIS A 78 5.69 15.58 6.91
CA HIS A 78 5.31 16.66 5.97
C HIS A 78 4.38 16.21 4.83
N GLU A 79 4.31 14.90 4.50
CA GLU A 79 3.40 14.41 3.44
C GLU A 79 1.97 14.45 3.95
N LEU A 80 1.80 14.20 5.26
CA LEU A 80 0.52 14.13 5.94
C LEU A 80 0.07 15.52 6.40
N GLU A 81 0.99 16.37 6.86
CA GLU A 81 0.72 17.75 7.29
C GLU A 81 0.02 18.56 6.19
N VAL A 82 0.47 18.42 4.94
CA VAL A 82 -0.11 19.12 3.76
C VAL A 82 -1.60 18.83 3.57
N TYR A 83 -2.09 17.70 4.07
CA TYR A 83 -3.49 17.27 3.94
C TYR A 83 -4.23 17.18 5.27
N ASP A 84 -3.64 17.66 6.37
CA ASP A 84 -4.22 17.54 7.72
C ASP A 84 -4.57 16.08 8.08
N CYS A 85 -3.67 15.15 7.74
CA CYS A 85 -3.81 13.70 7.97
C CYS A 85 -2.78 13.18 8.98
N LEU A 86 -2.43 13.99 9.98
CA LEU A 86 -1.40 13.66 10.97
C LEU A 86 -1.79 12.50 11.89
N ASP A 87 -3.08 12.18 11.98
CA ASP A 87 -3.62 10.98 12.63
C ASP A 87 -3.02 9.69 12.04
N LEU A 88 -2.68 9.67 10.75
CA LEU A 88 -2.03 8.53 10.12
C LEU A 88 -0.58 8.31 10.59
N TYR A 89 0.03 9.30 11.25
CA TYR A 89 1.37 9.24 11.83
C TYR A 89 1.36 8.97 13.34
N ALA A 90 0.19 8.79 13.96
CA ALA A 90 0.08 8.54 15.39
C ALA A 90 0.89 7.28 15.79
N PRO A 91 1.54 7.28 16.97
CA PRO A 91 2.19 6.09 17.48
C PRO A 91 1.18 4.97 17.69
N LEU A 92 1.61 3.74 17.47
CA LEU A 92 0.81 2.54 17.72
C LEU A 92 0.48 2.42 19.21
N ASN A 93 -0.80 2.30 19.56
CA ASN A 93 -1.28 2.18 20.94
C ASN A 93 -2.08 0.88 21.10
N HIS A 94 -1.38 -0.23 21.35
CA HIS A 94 -2.01 -1.54 21.47
C HIS A 94 -2.72 -1.71 22.80
N CYS A 95 -3.93 -2.24 22.74
CA CYS A 95 -4.80 -2.60 23.85
C CYS A 95 -5.05 -4.10 23.94
N THR A 96 -4.60 -4.88 22.96
CA THR A 96 -4.82 -6.33 22.85
C THR A 96 -3.58 -7.07 22.37
N LEU A 97 -3.53 -8.38 22.66
CA LEU A 97 -2.43 -9.24 22.19
C LEU A 97 -2.45 -9.41 20.66
N LEU A 98 -3.62 -9.29 20.00
CA LEU A 98 -3.73 -9.28 18.54
C LEU A 98 -2.96 -8.12 17.91
N GLU A 99 -3.11 -6.91 18.44
CA GLU A 99 -2.44 -5.71 17.93
C GLU A 99 -0.92 -5.81 18.14
N GLU A 100 -0.49 -6.27 19.30
CA GLU A 100 0.94 -6.56 19.53
C GLU A 100 1.46 -7.69 18.63
N THR A 101 0.67 -8.74 18.40
CA THR A 101 1.03 -9.82 17.47
C THR A 101 1.16 -9.30 16.04
N MET A 102 0.28 -8.38 15.61
CA MET A 102 0.38 -7.71 14.31
C MET A 102 1.68 -6.92 14.21
N PHE A 103 2.05 -6.17 15.25
CA PHE A 103 3.32 -5.45 15.29
C PHE A 103 4.52 -6.37 15.11
N TRP A 104 4.59 -7.47 15.86
CA TRP A 104 5.66 -8.45 15.74
C TRP A 104 5.65 -9.15 14.38
N MET A 105 4.47 -9.46 13.85
CA MET A 105 4.31 -10.02 12.51
C MET A 105 4.88 -9.06 11.45
N VAL A 106 4.62 -7.76 11.54
CA VAL A 106 5.21 -6.77 10.62
C VAL A 106 6.73 -6.68 10.82
N LYS A 107 7.19 -6.54 12.07
CA LYS A 107 8.61 -6.40 12.40
C LYS A 107 9.45 -7.60 11.94
N PHE A 108 8.90 -8.80 12.02
CA PHE A 108 9.54 -10.06 11.61
C PHE A 108 9.11 -10.52 10.20
N GLU A 109 8.62 -9.61 9.36
CA GLU A 109 8.38 -9.85 7.92
C GLU A 109 7.39 -11.00 7.64
N PHE A 110 6.27 -10.99 8.38
CA PHE A 110 5.15 -11.90 8.25
C PHE A 110 5.54 -13.38 8.32
N PRO A 111 5.99 -13.90 9.48
CA PRO A 111 6.31 -15.32 9.64
C PRO A 111 5.12 -16.20 9.26
N GLN A 112 5.32 -17.14 8.33
CA GLN A 112 4.24 -17.93 7.72
C GLN A 112 3.33 -18.63 8.74
N ARG A 113 3.90 -19.12 9.84
CA ARG A 113 3.15 -19.85 10.88
C ARG A 113 2.11 -18.96 11.54
N ILE A 114 2.52 -17.79 12.01
CA ILE A 114 1.61 -16.81 12.62
C ILE A 114 0.57 -16.35 11.60
N VAL A 115 0.97 -16.10 10.35
CA VAL A 115 0.03 -15.75 9.27
C VAL A 115 -1.04 -16.85 9.14
N ASN A 116 -0.64 -18.12 9.04
CA ASN A 116 -1.58 -19.24 8.92
C ASN A 116 -2.52 -19.36 10.13
N ILE A 117 -2.01 -19.19 11.36
CA ILE A 117 -2.83 -19.22 12.58
C ILE A 117 -3.88 -18.11 12.53
N LEU A 118 -3.47 -16.85 12.33
CA LEU A 118 -4.40 -15.73 12.37
C LEU A 118 -5.45 -15.82 11.25
N LEU A 119 -5.06 -16.32 10.06
CA LEU A 119 -6.01 -16.55 8.97
C LEU A 119 -7.01 -17.68 9.29
N ASN A 120 -6.58 -18.73 10.00
CA ASN A 120 -7.46 -19.79 10.47
C ASN A 120 -8.48 -19.32 11.52
N LEU A 121 -8.24 -18.19 12.19
CA LEU A 121 -9.13 -17.58 13.17
C LEU A 121 -10.18 -16.64 12.54
N LEU A 122 -10.09 -16.34 11.23
CA LEU A 122 -11.08 -15.48 10.54
C LEU A 122 -12.48 -16.07 10.46
N THR A 123 -12.66 -17.33 10.86
CA THR A 123 -13.98 -17.94 11.05
C THR A 123 -14.74 -17.33 12.23
N GLU A 124 -14.05 -16.74 13.19
CA GLU A 124 -14.66 -16.03 14.32
C GLU A 124 -14.92 -14.56 13.92
N PRO A 125 -16.20 -14.09 13.88
CA PRO A 125 -16.55 -12.79 13.31
C PRO A 125 -15.90 -11.59 14.01
N GLU A 126 -15.89 -11.59 15.35
CA GLU A 126 -15.31 -10.50 16.16
C GLU A 126 -13.81 -10.38 15.93
N PHE A 127 -13.12 -11.53 15.86
CA PHE A 127 -11.71 -11.59 15.51
C PHE A 127 -11.43 -11.08 14.10
N LYS A 128 -12.25 -11.47 13.11
CA LYS A 128 -12.08 -10.99 11.74
C LYS A 128 -12.15 -9.46 11.65
N VAL A 129 -13.08 -8.83 12.37
CA VAL A 129 -13.19 -7.37 12.43
C VAL A 129 -11.96 -6.76 13.09
N ALA A 130 -11.59 -7.22 14.29
CA ALA A 130 -10.44 -6.71 15.03
C ALA A 130 -9.10 -6.91 14.28
N PHE A 131 -8.93 -8.03 13.58
CA PHE A 131 -7.77 -8.27 12.74
C PHE A 131 -7.72 -7.32 11.54
N GLY A 132 -8.87 -7.05 10.92
CA GLY A 132 -8.99 -6.03 9.87
C GLY A 132 -8.61 -4.64 10.37
N VAL A 133 -9.07 -4.25 11.55
CA VAL A 133 -8.73 -2.97 12.21
C VAL A 133 -7.24 -2.88 12.47
N SER A 134 -6.67 -3.87 13.15
CA SER A 134 -5.25 -3.93 13.46
C SER A 134 -4.38 -3.90 12.19
N TYR A 135 -4.80 -4.62 11.14
CA TYR A 135 -4.13 -4.59 9.83
C TYR A 135 -4.16 -3.20 9.19
N ALA A 136 -5.31 -2.52 9.22
CA ALA A 136 -5.44 -1.17 8.70
C ALA A 136 -4.55 -0.17 9.46
N GLU A 137 -4.51 -0.24 10.79
CA GLU A 137 -3.70 0.65 11.61
C GLU A 137 -2.20 0.45 11.39
N HIS A 138 -1.78 -0.82 11.21
CA HIS A 138 -0.39 -1.17 10.91
C HIS A 138 0.03 -0.93 9.45
N TYR A 139 -0.89 -0.51 8.58
CA TYR A 139 -0.66 -0.50 7.13
C TYR A 139 0.53 0.36 6.68
N GLY A 140 0.75 1.51 7.31
CA GLY A 140 1.92 2.35 7.00
C GLY A 140 3.25 1.69 7.36
N HIS A 141 3.27 0.89 8.44
CA HIS A 141 4.45 0.18 8.94
C HIS A 141 4.76 -1.04 8.07
N LEU A 142 3.74 -1.81 7.68
CA LEU A 142 3.96 -2.94 6.77
C LEU A 142 4.43 -2.48 5.39
N ALA A 143 3.88 -1.37 4.86
CA ALA A 143 4.36 -0.79 3.61
C ALA A 143 5.85 -0.41 3.70
N ARG A 144 6.31 0.09 4.85
CA ARG A 144 7.73 0.40 5.10
C ARG A 144 8.61 -0.84 5.05
N VAL A 145 8.16 -1.96 5.60
CA VAL A 145 8.85 -3.25 5.55
C VAL A 145 8.91 -3.78 4.12
N LEU A 146 7.80 -3.74 3.39
CA LEU A 146 7.74 -4.14 1.97
C LEU A 146 8.69 -3.33 1.10
N ALA A 147 8.77 -2.01 1.29
CA ALA A 147 9.65 -1.13 0.51
C ALA A 147 11.14 -1.48 0.66
N LYS A 148 11.56 -2.07 1.78
CA LYS A 148 12.97 -2.40 2.08
C LYS A 148 13.39 -3.78 1.61
N GLN A 149 12.46 -4.62 1.14
CA GLN A 149 12.75 -5.99 0.78
C GLN A 149 13.75 -6.07 -0.39
N GLN A 150 14.75 -6.93 -0.25
CA GLN A 150 15.74 -7.21 -1.29
C GLN A 150 15.33 -8.47 -2.06
N SER A 151 14.19 -8.40 -2.76
CA SER A 151 13.61 -9.48 -3.60
C SER A 151 13.07 -10.72 -2.86
N ASN A 152 12.63 -10.61 -1.61
CA ASN A 152 12.00 -11.73 -0.89
C ASN A 152 10.51 -11.87 -1.27
N GLU A 153 10.24 -12.57 -2.38
CA GLU A 153 8.87 -12.79 -2.90
C GLU A 153 7.90 -13.35 -1.84
N THR A 154 8.40 -14.07 -0.83
CA THR A 154 7.56 -14.71 0.18
C THR A 154 6.83 -13.71 1.08
N VAL A 155 7.41 -12.54 1.36
CA VAL A 155 6.80 -11.54 2.25
C VAL A 155 5.61 -10.88 1.57
N TYR A 156 5.77 -10.42 0.33
CA TYR A 156 4.67 -9.78 -0.41
C TYR A 156 3.51 -10.76 -0.62
N ASN A 157 3.80 -12.02 -0.96
CA ASN A 157 2.76 -13.05 -1.12
C ASN A 157 1.95 -13.31 0.15
N ARG A 158 2.59 -13.28 1.33
CA ARG A 158 1.88 -13.43 2.62
C ARG A 158 1.01 -12.22 2.95
N VAL A 159 1.49 -11.01 2.68
CA VAL A 159 0.67 -9.79 2.82
C VAL A 159 -0.55 -9.84 1.92
N VAL A 160 -0.36 -10.18 0.63
CA VAL A 160 -1.45 -10.34 -0.33
C VAL A 160 -2.45 -11.40 0.12
N HIS A 161 -1.98 -12.52 0.67
CA HIS A 161 -2.87 -13.56 1.18
C HIS A 161 -3.75 -13.07 2.34
N ILE A 162 -3.19 -12.26 3.24
CA ILE A 162 -3.95 -11.62 4.32
C ILE A 162 -4.98 -10.64 3.75
N SER A 163 -4.53 -9.72 2.88
CA SER A 163 -5.38 -8.66 2.35
C SER A 163 -6.52 -9.20 1.50
N VAL A 164 -6.30 -10.20 0.64
CA VAL A 164 -7.36 -10.84 -0.15
C VAL A 164 -8.45 -11.45 0.75
N GLN A 165 -8.06 -12.08 1.86
CA GLN A 165 -9.04 -12.67 2.80
C GLN A 165 -9.83 -11.61 3.59
N LEU A 166 -9.16 -10.53 4.01
CA LEU A 166 -9.82 -9.41 4.70
C LEU A 166 -10.72 -8.61 3.75
N PHE A 167 -10.21 -8.27 2.56
CA PHE A 167 -10.86 -7.37 1.62
C PHE A 167 -11.99 -8.03 0.82
N SER A 168 -12.12 -9.35 0.91
CA SER A 168 -13.28 -10.09 0.38
C SER A 168 -14.62 -9.73 1.05
N ASN A 169 -14.61 -9.08 2.22
CA ASN A 169 -15.82 -8.68 2.94
C ASN A 169 -16.05 -7.16 2.81
N GLU A 170 -16.90 -6.77 1.86
CA GLU A 170 -17.15 -5.34 1.57
C GLU A 170 -17.66 -4.53 2.77
N PRO A 171 -18.66 -4.96 3.57
CA PRO A 171 -19.07 -4.23 4.78
C PRO A 171 -17.92 -3.94 5.75
N LEU A 172 -17.05 -4.93 5.98
CA LEU A 172 -15.85 -4.75 6.80
C LEU A 172 -14.93 -3.70 6.18
N VAL A 173 -14.61 -3.82 4.89
CA VAL A 173 -13.71 -2.88 4.21
C VAL A 173 -14.24 -1.46 4.22
N VAL A 174 -15.55 -1.27 4.01
CA VAL A 174 -16.19 0.04 4.09
C VAL A 174 -16.03 0.65 5.49
N SER A 175 -16.19 -0.14 6.55
CA SER A 175 -15.89 0.30 7.92
C SER A 175 -14.41 0.66 8.09
N LEU A 176 -13.48 -0.18 7.63
CA LEU A 176 -12.03 0.11 7.71
C LEU A 176 -11.63 1.39 6.96
N VAL A 177 -12.26 1.69 5.83
CA VAL A 177 -12.02 2.93 5.08
C VAL A 177 -12.57 4.15 5.82
N ASN A 178 -13.77 4.06 6.38
CA ASN A 178 -14.41 5.18 7.07
C ASN A 178 -13.83 5.46 8.46
N GLU A 179 -13.52 4.41 9.23
CA GLU A 179 -13.18 4.50 10.65
C GLU A 179 -11.67 4.43 10.90
N HIS A 180 -10.92 3.71 10.06
CA HIS A 180 -9.47 3.53 10.21
C HIS A 180 -8.66 4.08 9.03
N ALA A 181 -9.30 4.88 8.17
CA ALA A 181 -8.71 5.58 7.03
C ALA A 181 -7.91 4.64 6.08
N LEU A 182 -8.32 3.37 5.96
CA LEU A 182 -7.58 2.36 5.19
C LEU A 182 -7.23 2.83 3.78
N LEU A 183 -8.17 3.44 3.06
CA LEU A 183 -7.91 3.89 1.69
C LEU A 183 -6.82 4.97 1.62
N ARG A 184 -6.83 5.93 2.55
CA ARG A 184 -5.78 6.94 2.67
C ARG A 184 -4.45 6.28 2.96
N ARG A 185 -4.39 5.34 3.92
CA ARG A 185 -3.17 4.60 4.26
C ARG A 185 -2.58 3.85 3.05
N VAL A 186 -3.41 3.18 2.25
CA VAL A 186 -2.94 2.50 1.02
C VAL A 186 -2.36 3.49 0.02
N VAL A 187 -3.06 4.60 -0.24
CA VAL A 187 -2.66 5.56 -1.28
C VAL A 187 -1.44 6.39 -0.87
N PHE A 188 -1.36 6.83 0.39
CA PHE A 188 -0.15 7.44 0.93
C PHE A 188 1.03 6.44 0.91
N SER A 189 0.77 5.13 1.06
CA SER A 189 1.84 4.12 1.08
C SER A 189 2.49 4.00 -0.29
N LEU A 190 1.67 3.91 -1.34
CA LEU A 190 2.14 3.94 -2.72
C LEU A 190 2.86 5.25 -3.04
N HIS A 191 2.29 6.39 -2.66
CA HIS A 191 2.90 7.69 -2.90
C HIS A 191 4.29 7.79 -2.24
N SER A 192 4.43 7.37 -0.98
CA SER A 192 5.71 7.41 -0.27
C SER A 192 6.72 6.42 -0.84
N MET A 193 6.29 5.22 -1.28
CA MET A 193 7.17 4.30 -2.03
C MET A 193 7.72 4.96 -3.30
N VAL A 194 6.85 5.60 -4.07
CA VAL A 194 7.23 6.35 -5.28
C VAL A 194 8.15 7.51 -4.94
N ARG A 195 7.90 8.23 -3.84
CA ARG A 195 8.76 9.34 -3.37
C ARG A 195 10.21 8.91 -3.15
N TYR A 196 10.43 7.72 -2.59
CA TYR A 196 11.79 7.16 -2.41
C TYR A 196 12.49 6.82 -3.73
N CYS A 197 11.78 6.83 -4.85
CA CYS A 197 12.30 6.55 -6.19
C CYS A 197 12.55 7.82 -7.02
N LEU A 198 12.29 9.01 -6.46
CA LEU A 198 12.35 10.26 -7.22
C LEU A 198 13.78 10.75 -7.42
N VAL A 199 14.03 11.20 -8.65
CA VAL A 199 15.25 11.88 -9.08
C VAL A 199 14.88 13.14 -9.87
N SER A 200 15.80 14.10 -9.98
CA SER A 200 15.58 15.28 -10.82
C SER A 200 15.48 14.90 -12.30
N SER A 201 14.46 15.42 -12.98
CA SER A 201 14.30 15.22 -14.43
C SER A 201 15.47 15.79 -15.22
N THR A 202 15.92 15.05 -16.23
CA THR A 202 16.96 15.48 -17.17
C THR A 202 16.40 16.23 -18.40
N ILE A 203 15.07 16.33 -18.55
CA ILE A 203 14.42 16.96 -19.70
C ILE A 203 14.70 18.48 -19.74
N GLN A 204 14.78 19.12 -18.57
CA GLN A 204 15.05 20.56 -18.43
C GLN A 204 16.45 20.73 -17.83
N SER A 205 17.44 20.95 -18.70
CA SER A 205 18.86 20.67 -18.44
C SER A 205 19.61 21.58 -17.45
N SER A 206 18.97 22.44 -16.63
CA SER A 206 19.77 23.36 -15.77
C SER A 206 19.05 24.17 -14.69
N SER A 207 17.78 23.92 -14.37
CA SER A 207 17.12 24.67 -13.28
C SER A 207 17.15 23.91 -11.96
N SER A 208 17.36 24.62 -10.85
CA SER A 208 17.07 24.13 -9.49
C SER A 208 15.58 23.77 -9.29
N LEU A 209 14.75 24.03 -10.29
CA LEU A 209 13.31 23.78 -10.35
C LEU A 209 12.97 22.56 -11.21
N ALA A 210 13.94 21.72 -11.57
CA ALA A 210 13.68 20.52 -12.36
C ALA A 210 12.64 19.63 -11.63
N PRO A 211 11.57 19.22 -12.33
CA PRO A 211 10.54 18.40 -11.71
C PRO A 211 11.12 17.04 -11.28
N GLN A 212 10.60 16.52 -10.18
CA GLN A 212 10.99 15.21 -9.66
C GLN A 212 10.25 14.10 -10.40
N VAL A 213 11.00 13.15 -10.95
CA VAL A 213 10.49 12.03 -11.74
C VAL A 213 10.98 10.69 -11.16
N VAL A 214 10.23 9.63 -11.38
CA VAL A 214 10.62 8.29 -10.93
C VAL A 214 11.85 7.81 -11.70
N ASP A 215 12.80 7.20 -11.00
CA ASP A 215 13.80 6.32 -11.58
C ASP A 215 13.35 4.86 -11.39
N CYS A 216 12.95 4.20 -12.47
CA CYS A 216 12.56 2.79 -12.50
C CYS A 216 13.72 1.82 -12.25
N ARG A 217 14.96 2.31 -12.12
CA ARG A 217 16.10 1.52 -11.64
C ARG A 217 16.21 1.51 -10.12
N SER A 218 15.38 2.29 -9.41
CA SER A 218 15.38 2.27 -7.95
C SER A 218 15.02 0.87 -7.44
N PRO A 219 15.56 0.43 -6.28
CA PRO A 219 15.29 -0.90 -5.76
C PRO A 219 13.79 -1.19 -5.54
N ILE A 220 13.00 -0.19 -5.16
CA ILE A 220 11.55 -0.36 -4.97
C ILE A 220 10.85 -0.65 -6.30
N MET A 221 11.28 0.00 -7.39
CA MET A 221 10.69 -0.19 -8.70
C MET A 221 11.18 -1.47 -9.36
N ASP A 222 12.50 -1.68 -9.39
CA ASP A 222 13.15 -2.79 -10.09
C ASP A 222 12.84 -4.15 -9.43
N ASN A 223 12.76 -4.19 -8.08
CA ASN A 223 12.36 -5.39 -7.33
C ASN A 223 10.85 -5.53 -7.17
N HIS A 224 10.05 -4.62 -7.76
CA HIS A 224 8.59 -4.67 -7.72
C HIS A 224 7.99 -4.59 -6.30
N ASN A 225 8.68 -3.92 -5.35
CA ASN A 225 8.32 -3.90 -3.93
C ASN A 225 6.96 -3.25 -3.63
N TYR A 226 6.45 -2.42 -4.53
CA TYR A 226 5.15 -1.75 -4.41
C TYR A 226 3.96 -2.65 -4.76
N TRP A 227 4.20 -3.81 -5.36
CA TRP A 227 3.17 -4.65 -5.97
C TRP A 227 2.05 -5.04 -5.01
N ALA A 228 2.37 -5.54 -3.82
CA ALA A 228 1.37 -5.94 -2.83
C ALA A 228 0.44 -4.77 -2.44
N VAL A 229 0.99 -3.57 -2.29
CA VAL A 229 0.20 -2.37 -1.96
C VAL A 229 -0.66 -1.93 -3.16
N ALA A 230 -0.14 -2.07 -4.39
CA ALA A 230 -0.91 -1.78 -5.60
C ALA A 230 -2.08 -2.76 -5.77
N LEU A 231 -1.85 -4.05 -5.51
CA LEU A 231 -2.87 -5.08 -5.55
C LEU A 231 -3.94 -4.89 -4.46
N ASP A 232 -3.55 -4.42 -3.28
CA ASP A 232 -4.47 -4.01 -2.22
C ASP A 232 -5.37 -2.87 -2.70
N LEU A 233 -4.81 -1.83 -3.35
CA LEU A 233 -5.60 -0.76 -3.94
C LEU A 233 -6.58 -1.29 -5.00
N HIS A 234 -6.15 -2.21 -5.88
CA HIS A 234 -7.03 -2.81 -6.88
C HIS A 234 -8.17 -3.59 -6.25
N SER A 235 -7.87 -4.32 -5.18
CA SER A 235 -8.86 -5.10 -4.43
C SER A 235 -9.89 -4.18 -3.80
N LEU A 236 -9.50 -3.04 -3.23
CA LEU A 236 -10.43 -2.02 -2.74
C LEU A 236 -11.30 -1.47 -3.89
N LEU A 237 -10.71 -1.10 -5.02
CA LEU A 237 -11.44 -0.52 -6.15
C LEU A 237 -12.28 -1.53 -6.95
N SER A 238 -12.19 -2.82 -6.63
CA SER A 238 -13.07 -3.85 -7.21
C SER A 238 -14.54 -3.68 -6.79
N SER A 239 -14.81 -3.01 -5.67
CA SER A 239 -16.17 -2.60 -5.27
C SER A 239 -16.54 -1.24 -5.86
N PHE A 240 -17.79 -1.12 -6.30
CA PHE A 240 -18.36 0.15 -6.73
C PHE A 240 -18.39 1.17 -5.59
N SER A 241 -18.81 0.76 -4.39
CA SER A 241 -18.91 1.63 -3.21
C SER A 241 -17.55 2.25 -2.89
N LEU A 242 -16.49 1.43 -2.85
CA LEU A 242 -15.13 1.86 -2.57
C LEU A 242 -14.52 2.70 -3.69
N SER A 243 -14.82 2.39 -4.96
CA SER A 243 -14.46 3.25 -6.10
C SER A 243 -15.09 4.64 -5.99
N VAL A 244 -16.36 4.73 -5.58
CA VAL A 244 -17.03 6.01 -5.34
C VAL A 244 -16.40 6.74 -4.16
N MET A 245 -16.02 6.04 -3.09
CA MET A 245 -15.31 6.64 -1.95
C MET A 245 -13.95 7.20 -2.38
N PHE A 246 -13.18 6.47 -3.20
CA PHE A 246 -11.93 6.96 -3.79
C PHE A 246 -12.14 8.24 -4.60
N LEU A 247 -13.12 8.24 -5.50
CA LEU A 247 -13.41 9.40 -6.37
C LEU A 247 -14.01 10.59 -5.62
N ARG A 248 -14.50 10.40 -4.40
CA ARG A 248 -15.08 11.46 -3.56
C ARG A 248 -14.12 12.00 -2.50
N ASP A 249 -13.04 11.30 -2.19
CA ASP A 249 -12.03 11.78 -1.24
C ASP A 249 -11.01 12.69 -1.98
N PRO A 250 -11.05 14.02 -1.75
CA PRO A 250 -10.15 14.95 -2.45
C PRO A 250 -8.68 14.74 -2.08
N VAL A 251 -8.39 14.24 -0.87
CA VAL A 251 -7.02 13.97 -0.42
C VAL A 251 -6.45 12.78 -1.19
N VAL A 252 -7.19 11.67 -1.21
CA VAL A 252 -6.82 10.46 -1.96
C VAL A 252 -6.58 10.77 -3.43
N LEU A 253 -7.50 11.52 -4.05
CA LEU A 253 -7.36 11.94 -5.44
C LEU A 253 -6.12 12.79 -5.67
N ASP A 254 -5.87 13.85 -4.89
CA ASP A 254 -4.69 14.69 -5.14
C ASP A 254 -3.37 13.94 -4.89
N VAL A 255 -3.30 13.08 -3.86
CA VAL A 255 -2.12 12.25 -3.60
C VAL A 255 -1.85 11.28 -4.77
N TRP A 256 -2.88 10.59 -5.25
CA TRP A 256 -2.74 9.65 -6.38
C TRP A 256 -2.39 10.39 -7.69
N MET A 257 -2.95 11.58 -7.91
CA MET A 257 -2.61 12.42 -9.07
C MET A 257 -1.19 13.01 -8.97
N ARG A 258 -0.72 13.37 -7.78
CA ARG A 258 0.69 13.75 -7.54
C ARG A 258 1.62 12.62 -7.91
N MET A 259 1.34 11.42 -7.42
CA MET A 259 2.07 10.22 -7.77
C MET A 259 2.10 10.03 -9.30
N THR A 260 0.95 10.14 -9.99
CA THR A 260 0.87 10.05 -11.46
C THR A 260 1.76 11.05 -12.20
N MET A 261 1.91 12.27 -11.65
CA MET A 261 2.78 13.29 -12.24
C MET A 261 4.27 12.92 -12.15
N ASN A 262 4.68 12.19 -11.12
CA ASN A 262 6.08 11.75 -10.99
C ASN A 262 6.50 10.72 -12.05
N PHE A 263 5.54 10.04 -12.69
CA PHE A 263 5.81 9.12 -13.79
C PHE A 263 5.88 9.84 -15.16
N GLN A 264 5.71 11.16 -15.22
CA GLN A 264 5.88 11.92 -16.46
C GLN A 264 7.37 12.13 -16.75
N GLY A 265 7.83 11.68 -17.92
CA GLY A 265 9.22 11.92 -18.33
C GLY A 265 10.26 11.12 -17.54
N MET A 266 9.85 10.05 -16.88
CA MET A 266 10.75 9.07 -16.25
C MET A 266 11.61 8.33 -17.29
N ASN A 267 12.81 7.93 -16.88
CA ASN A 267 13.70 7.00 -17.59
C ASN A 267 13.71 7.15 -19.13
N LEU A 268 14.02 8.36 -19.63
CA LEU A 268 14.09 8.62 -21.07
C LEU A 268 15.04 7.66 -21.78
N ASN A 269 14.54 7.03 -22.85
CA ASN A 269 15.39 6.29 -23.78
C ASN A 269 16.11 7.28 -24.70
N LEU A 270 17.43 7.37 -24.57
CA LEU A 270 18.26 8.16 -25.47
C LEU A 270 18.54 7.36 -26.75
N ARG A 271 18.22 7.95 -27.90
CA ARG A 271 18.49 7.33 -29.20
C ARG A 271 20.00 7.39 -29.49
N GLU A 272 20.65 6.24 -29.50
CA GLU A 272 22.03 6.11 -29.96
C GLU A 272 22.08 6.13 -31.50
N LEU A 273 22.77 7.12 -32.08
CA LEU A 273 22.85 7.29 -33.54
C LEU A 273 24.11 6.69 -34.17
N LYS A 274 25.13 6.39 -33.36
CA LYS A 274 26.48 6.05 -33.84
C LYS A 274 26.96 4.65 -33.47
N LYS A 275 26.33 3.99 -32.50
CA LYS A 275 26.73 2.67 -31.98
C LYS A 275 25.53 1.73 -32.00
N HIS A 276 25.78 0.46 -32.27
CA HIS A 276 24.80 -0.59 -32.04
C HIS A 276 24.56 -0.75 -30.53
N VAL A 277 23.31 -0.94 -30.12
CA VAL A 277 22.94 -1.18 -28.73
C VAL A 277 22.83 -2.69 -28.55
N ASP A 278 23.87 -3.31 -28.00
CA ASP A 278 23.95 -4.77 -27.86
C ASP A 278 22.96 -5.32 -26.81
N PHE A 279 22.58 -4.50 -25.82
CA PHE A 279 21.69 -4.87 -24.73
C PHE A 279 20.72 -3.74 -24.39
N GLU A 280 19.42 -4.01 -24.47
CA GLU A 280 18.39 -3.11 -23.98
C GLU A 280 18.23 -3.26 -22.46
N SER A 281 18.06 -2.13 -21.77
CA SER A 281 17.82 -2.14 -20.33
C SER A 281 16.40 -2.59 -20.01
N ARG A 282 16.22 -3.43 -18.98
CA ARG A 282 14.89 -3.85 -18.45
C ARG A 282 14.04 -2.66 -17.94
N THR A 283 14.63 -1.47 -17.78
CA THR A 283 13.94 -0.27 -17.27
C THR A 283 12.64 0.05 -18.02
N TYR A 284 12.54 -0.18 -19.33
CA TYR A 284 11.28 0.05 -20.06
C TYR A 284 10.16 -0.91 -19.63
N SER A 285 10.51 -2.16 -19.30
CA SER A 285 9.54 -3.14 -18.85
C SER A 285 9.05 -2.80 -17.44
N VAL A 286 9.96 -2.39 -16.55
CA VAL A 286 9.61 -1.94 -15.19
C VAL A 286 8.71 -0.71 -15.24
N SER A 287 9.05 0.27 -16.10
CA SER A 287 8.26 1.50 -16.24
C SER A 287 6.87 1.23 -16.83
N PHE A 288 6.77 0.32 -17.81
CA PHE A 288 5.50 -0.11 -18.37
C PHE A 288 4.64 -0.87 -17.35
N THR A 289 5.22 -1.82 -16.61
CA THR A 289 4.52 -2.56 -15.56
C THR A 289 4.00 -1.61 -14.48
N ALA A 290 4.82 -0.67 -14.03
CA ALA A 290 4.39 0.33 -13.05
C ALA A 290 3.24 1.21 -13.57
N GLU A 291 3.27 1.60 -14.85
CA GLU A 291 2.19 2.37 -15.46
C GLU A 291 0.88 1.57 -15.54
N LEU A 292 0.97 0.29 -15.86
CA LEU A 292 -0.16 -0.62 -15.91
C LEU A 292 -0.77 -0.76 -14.51
N GLU A 293 0.05 -1.11 -13.52
CA GLU A 293 -0.42 -1.47 -12.19
C GLU A 293 -0.83 -0.27 -11.34
N LEU A 294 -0.05 0.81 -11.28
CA LEU A 294 -0.37 1.92 -10.38
C LEU A 294 -1.52 2.79 -10.89
N PHE A 295 -1.69 2.86 -12.21
CA PHE A 295 -2.62 3.80 -12.83
C PHE A 295 -3.70 3.12 -13.66
N SER A 296 -3.31 2.25 -14.58
CA SER A 296 -4.22 1.81 -15.63
C SER A 296 -5.24 0.81 -15.13
N ILE A 297 -4.80 -0.16 -14.32
CA ILE A 297 -5.71 -1.08 -13.63
C ILE A 297 -6.61 -0.31 -12.67
N THR A 298 -6.06 0.62 -11.88
CA THR A 298 -6.82 1.52 -10.98
C THR A 298 -7.95 2.25 -11.72
N VAL A 299 -7.64 2.90 -12.85
CA VAL A 299 -8.62 3.60 -13.68
C VAL A 299 -9.60 2.62 -14.32
N SER A 300 -9.13 1.48 -14.81
CA SER A 300 -10.00 0.45 -15.41
C SER A 300 -11.00 -0.09 -14.39
N SER A 301 -10.59 -0.35 -13.15
CA SER A 301 -11.48 -0.78 -12.06
C SER A 301 -12.56 0.27 -11.79
N MET A 302 -12.19 1.54 -11.68
CA MET A 302 -13.17 2.62 -11.47
C MET A 302 -14.13 2.79 -12.66
N LEU A 303 -13.61 2.75 -13.89
CA LEU A 303 -14.41 2.92 -15.11
C LEU A 303 -15.29 1.70 -15.40
N HIS A 304 -14.89 0.50 -14.98
CA HIS A 304 -15.69 -0.71 -15.11
C HIS A 304 -17.07 -0.50 -14.46
N HIS A 305 -17.11 0.13 -13.29
CA HIS A 305 -18.37 0.43 -12.59
C HIS A 305 -19.18 1.55 -13.23
N LEU A 306 -18.62 2.30 -14.18
CA LEU A 306 -19.33 3.33 -14.95
C LEU A 306 -19.87 2.82 -16.29
N ARG A 307 -19.62 1.55 -16.66
CA ARG A 307 -19.97 0.99 -17.99
C ARG A 307 -21.46 1.00 -18.28
N ASP A 308 -22.34 0.89 -17.29
CA ASP A 308 -23.79 1.06 -17.51
C ASP A 308 -24.17 2.49 -17.96
N LYS A 309 -23.25 3.45 -17.82
CA LYS A 309 -23.42 4.86 -18.22
C LYS A 309 -22.52 5.31 -19.37
N LEU A 310 -21.60 4.47 -19.85
CA LEU A 310 -20.63 4.82 -20.89
C LEU A 310 -20.76 3.85 -22.07
N PRO A 311 -20.90 4.34 -23.33
CA PRO A 311 -20.90 3.46 -24.49
C PRO A 311 -19.63 2.60 -24.50
N GLN A 312 -19.78 1.32 -24.83
CA GLN A 312 -18.71 0.33 -24.98
C GLN A 312 -17.66 0.81 -26.00
N LEU A 313 -16.69 1.59 -25.55
CA LEU A 313 -15.47 1.88 -26.28
C LEU A 313 -14.37 1.14 -25.55
N GLU A 314 -13.83 0.13 -26.23
CA GLU A 314 -12.71 -0.68 -25.79
C GLU A 314 -11.55 0.21 -25.33
N LEU A 315 -11.41 0.38 -24.02
CA LEU A 315 -10.46 1.31 -23.39
C LEU A 315 -9.02 0.77 -23.37
N CYS A 316 -8.66 -0.14 -24.28
CA CYS A 316 -7.49 -1.00 -24.12
C CYS A 316 -6.16 -0.43 -24.63
N PHE A 317 -6.10 0.77 -25.22
CA PHE A 317 -4.85 1.29 -25.78
C PHE A 317 -4.50 2.74 -25.38
N HIS A 318 -4.99 3.21 -24.23
CA HIS A 318 -4.99 4.64 -23.89
C HIS A 318 -4.06 5.03 -22.72
N TYR A 319 -3.00 4.26 -22.47
CA TYR A 319 -2.06 4.44 -21.37
C TYR A 319 -1.52 5.89 -21.23
N PRO A 320 -1.03 6.57 -22.29
CA PRO A 320 -0.62 7.97 -22.20
C PRO A 320 -1.77 8.95 -21.94
N LEU A 321 -3.01 8.63 -22.36
CA LEU A 321 -4.17 9.51 -22.13
C LEU A 321 -4.64 9.51 -20.70
N HIS A 322 -4.61 8.36 -20.04
CA HIS A 322 -4.98 8.31 -18.62
C HIS A 322 -4.11 9.30 -17.83
N ARG A 323 -2.81 9.38 -18.16
CA ARG A 323 -1.89 10.37 -17.59
C ARG A 323 -2.23 11.81 -17.96
N MET A 324 -2.50 12.10 -19.23
CA MET A 324 -2.90 13.47 -19.66
C MET A 324 -4.23 13.90 -19.04
N TYR A 325 -5.21 13.00 -18.98
CA TYR A 325 -6.50 13.22 -18.36
C TYR A 325 -6.36 13.43 -16.85
N ALA A 326 -5.56 12.60 -16.18
CA ALA A 326 -5.23 12.77 -14.77
C ALA A 326 -4.59 14.14 -14.50
N ALA A 327 -3.55 14.50 -15.26
CA ALA A 327 -2.89 15.80 -15.15
C ALA A 327 -3.86 16.97 -15.42
N PHE A 328 -4.73 16.85 -16.43
CA PHE A 328 -5.74 17.84 -16.78
C PHE A 328 -6.77 18.01 -15.67
N MET A 329 -7.32 16.91 -15.14
CA MET A 329 -8.31 16.93 -14.05
C MET A 329 -7.71 17.56 -12.79
N ARG A 330 -6.47 17.23 -12.42
CA ARG A 330 -5.77 17.87 -11.30
C ARG A 330 -5.61 19.37 -11.51
N ARG A 331 -5.20 19.80 -12.71
CA ARG A 331 -5.11 21.22 -13.03
C ARG A 331 -6.48 21.89 -12.91
N GLY A 332 -7.54 21.26 -13.40
CA GLY A 332 -8.91 21.74 -13.26
C GLY A 332 -9.35 21.89 -11.80
N PHE A 333 -9.11 20.88 -10.95
CA PHE A 333 -9.40 20.95 -9.52
C PHE A 333 -8.62 22.06 -8.82
N SER A 334 -7.32 22.23 -9.13
CA SER A 334 -6.50 23.32 -8.59
C SER A 334 -6.99 24.72 -8.99
N LEU A 335 -7.79 24.81 -10.06
CA LEU A 335 -8.42 26.04 -10.54
C LEU A 335 -9.89 26.16 -10.10
N GLY A 336 -10.38 25.26 -9.24
CA GLY A 336 -11.75 25.29 -8.71
C GLY A 336 -12.82 24.78 -9.66
N MET A 337 -12.47 24.01 -10.70
CA MET A 337 -13.45 23.39 -11.59
C MET A 337 -14.27 22.32 -10.84
N LYS A 338 -15.61 22.38 -10.93
CA LYS A 338 -16.48 21.25 -10.61
C LYS A 338 -16.36 20.20 -11.72
N LEU A 339 -16.51 18.91 -11.37
CA LEU A 339 -16.44 17.78 -12.30
C LEU A 339 -17.46 17.92 -13.44
N LEU A 340 -17.11 18.64 -14.50
CA LEU A 340 -17.79 18.59 -15.77
C LEU A 340 -17.23 17.36 -16.48
N VAL A 341 -17.98 16.26 -16.44
CA VAL A 341 -17.70 15.13 -17.34
C VAL A 341 -17.75 15.71 -18.77
N PRO A 342 -16.64 15.73 -19.53
CA PRO A 342 -16.63 16.34 -20.85
C PRO A 342 -17.64 15.64 -21.77
N ALA A 343 -18.21 16.39 -22.72
CA ALA A 343 -19.08 15.83 -23.74
C ALA A 343 -18.39 14.64 -24.44
N GLU A 344 -19.16 13.59 -24.75
CA GLU A 344 -18.67 12.32 -25.29
C GLU A 344 -17.72 12.49 -26.51
N SER A 345 -18.01 13.46 -27.38
CA SER A 345 -17.18 13.79 -28.55
C SER A 345 -15.77 14.26 -28.20
N PHE A 346 -15.61 14.97 -27.07
CA PHE A 346 -14.30 15.41 -26.57
C PHE A 346 -13.52 14.24 -25.98
N LEU A 347 -14.17 13.36 -25.23
CA LEU A 347 -13.55 12.12 -24.73
C LEU A 347 -13.07 11.24 -25.90
N ARG A 348 -13.85 11.15 -26.99
CA ARG A 348 -13.46 10.45 -28.23
C ARG A 348 -12.26 11.11 -28.92
N THR A 349 -12.20 12.44 -28.98
CA THR A 349 -11.05 13.15 -29.56
C THR A 349 -9.78 12.96 -28.74
N LEU A 350 -9.89 13.01 -27.41
CA LEU A 350 -8.79 12.66 -26.50
C LEU A 350 -8.33 11.23 -26.78
N ALA A 351 -9.25 10.25 -26.78
CA ALA A 351 -8.99 8.83 -27.07
C ALA A 351 -8.14 8.60 -28.35
N LEU A 352 -8.35 9.41 -29.38
CA LEU A 352 -7.63 9.30 -30.67
C LEU A 352 -6.22 9.91 -30.66
N HIS A 353 -5.89 10.81 -29.73
CA HIS A 353 -4.67 11.61 -29.80
C HIS A 353 -3.34 10.82 -29.63
N PRO A 354 -3.21 9.84 -28.72
CA PRO A 354 -2.00 9.03 -28.64
C PRO A 354 -1.92 7.99 -29.74
N LEU A 355 -3.04 7.53 -30.30
CA LEU A 355 -3.00 6.69 -31.49
C LEU A 355 -2.33 7.46 -32.64
N GLN A 356 -2.61 8.76 -32.79
CA GLN A 356 -1.91 9.59 -33.77
C GLN A 356 -0.42 9.77 -33.45
N ILE A 357 -0.04 9.85 -32.17
CA ILE A 357 1.37 9.94 -31.74
C ILE A 357 2.10 8.61 -31.93
N GLN A 358 1.48 7.48 -31.57
CA GLN A 358 2.03 6.13 -31.72
C GLN A 358 2.11 5.71 -33.18
N VAL A 359 1.12 6.03 -34.02
CA VAL A 359 1.20 5.80 -35.47
C VAL A 359 2.31 6.65 -36.08
N LYS A 360 2.48 7.92 -35.63
CA LYS A 360 3.63 8.74 -36.06
C LYS A 360 4.98 8.16 -35.62
N LEU A 361 5.09 7.62 -34.40
CA LEU A 361 6.34 7.04 -33.88
C LEU A 361 6.65 5.66 -34.47
N CYS A 362 5.65 4.80 -34.67
CA CYS A 362 5.84 3.49 -35.31
C CYS A 362 6.24 3.64 -36.79
N LEU A 363 5.73 4.67 -37.47
CA LEU A 363 6.21 5.05 -38.82
C LEU A 363 7.65 5.58 -38.84
N ILE A 364 8.18 6.07 -37.72
CA ILE A 364 9.57 6.54 -37.60
C ILE A 364 10.54 5.39 -37.27
N VAL A 365 10.06 4.29 -36.68
CA VAL A 365 10.90 3.12 -36.36
C VAL A 365 11.00 2.13 -37.54
N ILE A 366 10.03 2.13 -38.46
CA ILE A 366 10.03 1.26 -39.65
C ILE A 366 10.70 1.94 -40.87
N ARG A 367 11.14 3.20 -40.77
CA ARG A 367 11.95 3.88 -41.79
C ARG A 367 13.36 4.10 -41.29
#